data_AF-A0A920RET3-F1
#
_entry.id   AF-A0A920RET3-F1
#
_cell.length_a   1.000
_cell.length_b   1.000
_cell.length_c   1.000
_cell.angle_alpha   90.00
_cell.angle_beta   90.00
_cell.angle_gamma   90.00
#
_symmetry.space_group_name_H-M   'P 1'
#
loop_
_entity.id
_entity.type
_entity.pdbx_description
1 polymer ?
#
loop_
_entity_poly.entity_id
_entity_poly.type
_entity_poly.pdbx_seq_one_letter_code
_entity_poly.pdbx_strand_id
1 'polypeptide(L)'
;MEKKVTQNPDDLRGLSLLTNAYMSLRRYTDAVPLFERWQTLDENNADLLARYADALAMANNGDLRGKPTALLERALQINPNQIQALWLAAMAADEQDNLSATLMYLTHLQGLVVDNKEAHQEVTTMIASARSRATASGLALPPTSGTDTALNPSAPPARLSVLVELNPAVGQQVNTTDTVFVYARPIDGSKMPIAITRRRAVEFPLRVILDDSLAVMPSQKLSDVEQVEVVARISRTGNAMPTRGDIIGVTRPVTVNTVDTVTVTLSDVIP
;
A
#
# COMPACT_ATOMS: atom_id res chain seq x y z
N MET A 1 -41.38 13.08 -7.22
CA MET A 1 -40.78 11.99 -6.42
C MET A 1 -41.10 12.16 -4.94
N GLU A 2 -40.88 13.35 -4.37
CA GLU A 2 -41.23 13.69 -2.97
C GLU A 2 -42.64 13.23 -2.57
N LYS A 3 -43.70 13.68 -3.27
CA LYS A 3 -45.09 13.27 -3.00
C LYS A 3 -45.33 11.74 -3.00
N LYS A 4 -44.59 10.96 -3.81
CA LYS A 4 -44.73 9.50 -3.87
C LYS A 4 -44.11 8.82 -2.64
N VAL A 5 -42.97 9.31 -2.17
CA VAL A 5 -42.28 8.80 -0.95
C VAL A 5 -43.03 9.21 0.33
N THR A 6 -43.77 10.33 0.30
CA THR A 6 -44.69 10.69 1.39
C THR A 6 -45.93 9.80 1.42
N GLN A 7 -46.41 9.32 0.27
CA GLN A 7 -47.62 8.50 0.15
C GLN A 7 -47.39 7.01 0.43
N ASN A 8 -46.20 6.47 0.14
CA ASN A 8 -45.81 5.10 0.48
C ASN A 8 -44.58 5.11 1.40
N PRO A 9 -44.79 5.00 2.72
CA PRO A 9 -43.72 5.12 3.70
C PRO A 9 -42.58 4.11 3.60
N ASP A 10 -42.92 2.90 3.19
CA ASP A 10 -42.02 1.74 3.25
C ASP A 10 -41.39 1.41 1.88
N ASP A 11 -41.58 2.28 0.87
CA ASP A 11 -40.94 2.11 -0.44
C ASP A 11 -39.45 2.48 -0.36
N LEU A 12 -38.63 1.50 0.05
CA LEU A 12 -37.17 1.60 0.13
C LEU A 12 -36.53 2.06 -1.19
N ARG A 13 -37.10 1.68 -2.35
CA ARG A 13 -36.58 2.09 -3.66
C ARG A 13 -36.86 3.57 -3.92
N GLY A 14 -38.07 4.03 -3.62
CA GLY A 14 -38.42 5.45 -3.68
C GLY A 14 -37.59 6.30 -2.72
N LEU A 15 -37.38 5.79 -1.50
CA LEU A 15 -36.57 6.44 -0.46
C LEU A 15 -35.10 6.55 -0.89
N SER A 16 -34.53 5.48 -1.44
CA SER A 16 -33.16 5.48 -1.97
C SER A 16 -32.98 6.50 -3.10
N LEU A 17 -33.88 6.51 -4.09
CA LEU A 17 -33.80 7.44 -5.22
C LEU A 17 -33.88 8.90 -4.77
N LEU A 18 -34.79 9.23 -3.86
CA LEU A 18 -34.93 10.59 -3.34
C LEU A 18 -33.72 11.01 -2.52
N THR A 19 -33.22 10.12 -1.66
CA THR A 19 -32.01 10.36 -0.86
C THR A 19 -30.80 10.61 -1.75
N ASN A 20 -30.60 9.79 -2.79
CA ASN A 20 -29.52 9.97 -3.76
C ASN A 20 -29.64 11.31 -4.51
N ALA A 21 -30.86 11.72 -4.86
CA ALA A 21 -31.11 12.99 -5.54
C ALA A 21 -30.74 14.19 -4.63
N TYR A 22 -31.14 14.16 -3.36
CA TYR A 22 -30.77 15.22 -2.41
C TYR A 22 -29.26 15.27 -2.14
N MET A 23 -28.61 14.12 -1.98
CA MET A 23 -27.15 14.06 -1.86
C MET A 23 -26.44 14.65 -3.09
N SER A 24 -26.90 14.32 -4.29
CA SER A 24 -26.33 14.82 -5.56
C SER A 24 -26.51 16.34 -5.72
N LEU A 25 -27.63 16.88 -5.22
CA LEU A 25 -27.92 18.31 -5.19
C LEU A 25 -27.25 19.04 -4.00
N ARG A 26 -26.44 18.33 -3.20
CA ARG A 26 -25.83 18.82 -1.95
C ARG A 26 -26.84 19.37 -0.93
N ARG A 27 -28.09 18.91 -1.01
CA ARG A 27 -29.18 19.22 -0.06
C ARG A 27 -29.12 18.27 1.13
N TYR A 28 -28.00 18.30 1.86
CA TYR A 28 -27.73 17.32 2.93
C TYR A 28 -28.74 17.40 4.08
N THR A 29 -29.15 18.61 4.46
CA THR A 29 -30.16 18.85 5.50
C THR A 29 -31.51 18.21 5.15
N ASP A 30 -31.86 18.14 3.87
CA ASP A 30 -33.10 17.51 3.39
C ASP A 30 -32.94 15.99 3.23
N ALA A 31 -31.71 15.50 3.02
CA ALA A 31 -31.40 14.08 2.92
C ALA A 31 -31.40 13.36 4.29
N VAL A 32 -30.95 14.05 5.34
CA VAL A 32 -30.82 13.48 6.71
C VAL A 32 -32.12 12.83 7.21
N PRO A 33 -33.31 13.46 7.14
CA PRO A 33 -34.55 12.83 7.57
C PRO A 33 -34.92 11.57 6.76
N LEU A 34 -34.54 11.52 5.48
CA LEU A 34 -34.77 10.35 4.63
C LEU A 34 -33.86 9.18 5.04
N PHE A 35 -32.62 9.47 5.39
CA PHE A 35 -31.71 8.48 5.96
C PHE A 35 -32.19 7.97 7.32
N GLU A 36 -32.68 8.83 8.21
CA GLU A 36 -33.23 8.41 9.51
C GLU A 36 -34.38 7.43 9.34
N ARG A 37 -35.30 7.75 8.43
CA ARG A 37 -36.39 6.85 8.09
C ARG A 37 -35.89 5.55 7.47
N TRP A 38 -34.93 5.63 6.55
CA TRP A 38 -34.37 4.42 5.94
C TRP A 38 -33.71 3.52 6.99
N GLN A 39 -32.98 4.11 7.93
CA GLN A 39 -32.37 3.37 9.02
C GLN A 39 -33.42 2.62 9.85
N THR A 40 -34.60 3.18 10.12
CA THR A 40 -35.68 2.46 10.83
C THR A 40 -36.24 1.26 10.08
N LEU A 41 -36.11 1.23 8.75
CA LEU A 41 -36.59 0.14 7.90
C LEU A 41 -35.50 -0.91 7.64
N ASP A 42 -34.23 -0.51 7.71
CA ASP A 42 -33.06 -1.34 7.40
C ASP A 42 -31.88 -1.01 8.35
N GLU A 43 -32.04 -1.36 9.63
CA GLU A 43 -31.14 -0.97 10.71
C GLU A 43 -29.72 -1.58 10.64
N ASN A 44 -29.54 -2.62 9.82
CA ASN A 44 -28.32 -3.43 9.74
C ASN A 44 -27.62 -3.31 8.38
N ASN A 45 -27.87 -2.22 7.65
CA ASN A 45 -27.23 -1.97 6.37
C ASN A 45 -26.01 -1.06 6.54
N ALA A 46 -24.81 -1.65 6.50
CA ALA A 46 -23.55 -0.94 6.69
C ALA A 46 -23.31 0.19 5.65
N ASP A 47 -23.72 -0.03 4.40
CA ASP A 47 -23.59 0.98 3.34
C ASP A 47 -24.50 2.16 3.59
N LEU A 48 -25.75 1.90 4.03
CA LEU A 48 -26.68 2.94 4.43
C LEU A 48 -26.14 3.76 5.61
N LEU A 49 -25.64 3.10 6.66
CA LEU A 49 -25.15 3.76 7.86
C LEU A 49 -23.96 4.70 7.57
N ALA A 50 -23.01 4.28 6.75
CA ALA A 50 -21.88 5.14 6.40
C ALA A 50 -22.31 6.33 5.53
N ARG A 51 -23.23 6.12 4.58
CA ARG A 51 -23.78 7.20 3.75
C ARG A 51 -24.62 8.18 4.56
N TYR A 52 -25.29 7.69 5.60
CA TYR A 52 -26.01 8.52 6.54
C TYR A 52 -25.04 9.36 7.40
N ALA A 53 -23.97 8.75 7.91
CA ALA A 53 -22.92 9.46 8.62
C ALA A 53 -22.29 10.58 7.77
N ASP A 54 -21.98 10.27 6.51
CA ASP A 54 -21.48 11.25 5.53
C ASP A 54 -22.47 12.41 5.32
N ALA A 55 -23.75 12.11 5.12
CA ALA A 55 -24.79 13.13 4.97
C ALA A 55 -24.90 14.05 6.20
N LEU A 56 -24.80 13.48 7.42
CA LEU A 56 -24.80 14.27 8.66
C LEU A 56 -23.56 15.15 8.77
N ALA A 57 -22.37 14.61 8.47
CA ALA A 57 -21.14 15.38 8.50
C ALA A 57 -21.21 16.53 7.49
N MET A 58 -21.64 16.28 6.27
CA MET A 58 -21.79 17.29 5.22
C MET A 58 -22.86 18.35 5.56
N ALA A 59 -23.93 17.97 6.28
CA ALA A 59 -24.91 18.93 6.81
C ALA A 59 -24.34 19.78 7.96
N ASN A 60 -23.30 19.31 8.65
CA ASN A 60 -22.66 19.95 9.80
C ASN A 60 -21.22 20.43 9.48
N ASN A 61 -20.99 20.93 8.26
CA ASN A 61 -19.70 21.50 7.82
C ASN A 61 -18.50 20.54 7.92
N GLY A 62 -18.72 19.23 7.77
CA GLY A 62 -17.69 18.20 7.85
C GLY A 62 -17.45 17.64 9.26
N ASP A 63 -18.15 18.14 10.29
CA ASP A 63 -17.98 17.66 11.66
C ASP A 63 -18.48 16.21 11.81
N LEU A 64 -17.55 15.29 12.05
CA LEU A 64 -17.84 13.88 12.20
C LEU A 64 -18.18 13.49 13.65
N ARG A 65 -18.04 14.40 14.62
CA ARG A 65 -18.19 14.08 16.05
C ARG A 65 -19.62 13.72 16.43
N GLY A 66 -19.75 12.81 17.39
CA GLY A 66 -21.04 12.39 17.94
C GLY A 66 -21.75 11.37 17.07
N LYS A 67 -22.95 11.72 16.56
CA LYS A 67 -23.81 10.79 15.81
C LYS A 67 -23.14 10.21 14.54
N PRO A 68 -22.40 10.98 13.71
CA PRO A 68 -21.73 10.42 12.54
C PRO A 68 -20.71 9.33 12.90
N THR A 69 -19.79 9.58 13.84
CA THR A 69 -18.85 8.56 14.33
C THR A 69 -19.58 7.30 14.83
N ALA A 70 -20.64 7.44 15.62
CA ALA A 70 -21.39 6.29 16.12
C ALA A 70 -22.03 5.45 15.01
N LEU A 71 -22.50 6.09 13.93
CA LEU A 71 -23.02 5.39 12.75
C LEU A 71 -21.92 4.67 11.98
N LEU A 72 -20.74 5.27 11.85
CA LEU A 72 -19.57 4.67 11.21
C LEU A 72 -19.08 3.44 11.98
N GLU A 73 -18.97 3.53 13.31
CA GLU A 73 -18.60 2.40 14.15
C GLU A 73 -19.61 1.25 14.03
N ARG A 74 -20.92 1.54 14.03
CA ARG A 74 -21.95 0.53 13.80
C ARG A 74 -21.86 -0.08 12.41
N ALA A 75 -21.59 0.73 11.37
CA ALA A 75 -21.37 0.23 10.02
C ALA A 75 -20.18 -0.75 9.96
N LEU A 76 -19.08 -0.44 10.65
CA LEU A 76 -17.88 -1.28 10.71
C LEU A 76 -18.07 -2.55 11.56
N GLN A 77 -18.95 -2.52 12.57
CA GLN A 77 -19.36 -3.72 13.30
C GLN A 77 -20.14 -4.69 12.40
N ILE A 78 -20.95 -4.18 11.47
CA ILE A 78 -21.73 -4.99 10.53
C ILE A 78 -20.87 -5.46 9.35
N ASN A 79 -20.11 -4.56 8.75
CA ASN A 79 -19.18 -4.84 7.67
C ASN A 79 -17.82 -4.19 7.96
N PRO A 80 -16.85 -4.98 8.47
CA PRO A 80 -15.51 -4.47 8.76
C PRO A 80 -14.74 -3.94 7.53
N ASN A 81 -15.15 -4.34 6.33
CA ASN A 81 -14.47 -3.99 5.07
C ASN A 81 -15.20 -2.87 4.31
N GLN A 82 -16.07 -2.12 4.99
CA GLN A 82 -16.78 -1.01 4.37
C GLN A 82 -15.81 0.17 4.18
N ILE A 83 -15.36 0.37 2.93
CA ILE A 83 -14.33 1.35 2.52
C ILE A 83 -14.66 2.79 2.95
N GLN A 84 -15.88 3.28 2.66
CA GLN A 84 -16.30 4.64 3.03
C GLN A 84 -16.36 4.81 4.56
N ALA A 85 -16.83 3.79 5.29
CA ALA A 85 -16.91 3.85 6.74
C ALA A 85 -15.51 3.91 7.36
N LEU A 86 -14.57 3.11 6.85
CA LEU A 86 -13.17 3.13 7.29
C LEU A 86 -12.52 4.49 7.01
N TRP A 87 -12.76 5.07 5.84
CA TRP A 87 -12.24 6.37 5.46
C TRP A 87 -12.72 7.47 6.42
N LEU A 88 -14.04 7.58 6.61
CA LEU A 88 -14.62 8.60 7.47
C LEU A 88 -14.30 8.36 8.95
N ALA A 89 -14.21 7.10 9.40
CA ALA A 89 -13.80 6.79 10.77
C ALA A 89 -12.34 7.16 11.03
N ALA A 90 -11.45 6.97 10.06
CA ALA A 90 -10.08 7.45 10.12
C ALA A 90 -10.02 8.98 10.26
N MET A 91 -10.79 9.72 9.45
CA MET A 91 -10.86 11.18 9.54
C MET A 91 -11.41 11.64 10.90
N ALA A 92 -12.49 11.02 11.37
CA ALA A 92 -13.11 11.35 12.66
C ALA A 92 -12.17 11.09 13.84
N ALA A 93 -11.37 10.02 13.78
CA ALA A 93 -10.34 9.72 14.77
C ALA A 93 -9.20 10.74 14.71
N ASP A 94 -8.84 11.17 13.50
CA ASP A 94 -7.76 12.14 13.29
C ASP A 94 -8.10 13.53 13.83
N GLU A 95 -9.33 13.98 13.63
CA GLU A 95 -9.87 15.23 14.19
C GLU A 95 -9.89 15.23 15.73
N GLN A 96 -9.89 14.05 16.34
CA GLN A 96 -9.88 13.86 17.79
C GLN A 96 -8.47 13.61 18.34
N ASP A 97 -7.42 13.78 17.53
CA ASP A 97 -6.03 13.44 17.84
C ASP A 97 -5.84 11.97 18.30
N ASN A 98 -6.80 11.08 17.98
CA ASN A 98 -6.73 9.67 18.31
C ASN A 98 -5.93 8.91 17.24
N LEU A 99 -4.62 9.15 17.24
CA LEU A 99 -3.69 8.60 16.26
C LEU A 99 -3.69 7.07 16.22
N SER A 100 -3.95 6.40 17.34
CA SER A 100 -4.09 4.93 17.39
C SER A 100 -5.26 4.44 16.55
N ALA A 101 -6.44 5.05 16.73
CA ALA A 101 -7.63 4.69 15.95
C ALA A 101 -7.48 5.09 14.48
N THR A 102 -6.91 6.27 14.20
CA THR A 102 -6.60 6.72 12.83
C THR A 102 -5.77 5.67 12.09
N LEU A 103 -4.65 5.23 12.70
CA LEU A 103 -3.76 4.26 12.08
C LEU A 103 -4.41 2.89 11.90
N MET A 104 -5.24 2.45 12.86
CA MET A 104 -6.00 1.22 12.75
C MET A 104 -6.92 1.24 11.52
N TYR A 105 -7.74 2.29 11.37
CA TYR A 105 -8.68 2.40 10.25
C TYR A 105 -7.96 2.56 8.90
N LEU A 106 -6.93 3.41 8.82
CA LEU A 106 -6.18 3.61 7.57
C LEU A 106 -5.41 2.38 7.13
N THR A 107 -4.80 1.63 8.05
CA THR A 107 -4.06 0.41 7.72
C THR A 107 -5.00 -0.66 7.17
N HIS A 108 -6.18 -0.80 7.78
CA HIS A 108 -7.21 -1.73 7.28
C HIS A 108 -7.72 -1.32 5.89
N LEU A 109 -8.01 -0.02 5.72
CA LEU A 109 -8.42 0.55 4.44
C LEU A 109 -7.36 0.35 3.35
N GLN A 110 -6.07 0.52 3.65
CA GLN A 110 -4.97 0.34 2.70
C GLN A 110 -5.01 -1.04 2.05
N GLY A 111 -5.29 -2.08 2.83
CA GLY A 111 -5.41 -3.46 2.34
C GLY A 111 -6.59 -3.70 1.40
N LEU A 112 -7.60 -2.84 1.42
CA LEU A 112 -8.81 -2.95 0.58
C LEU A 112 -8.73 -2.16 -0.72
N VAL A 113 -7.86 -1.14 -0.79
CA VAL A 113 -7.76 -0.24 -1.94
C VAL A 113 -6.53 -0.50 -2.82
N VAL A 114 -5.87 -1.64 -2.68
CA VAL A 114 -4.62 -2.00 -3.40
C VAL A 114 -4.74 -1.88 -4.91
N ASP A 115 -5.91 -2.22 -5.47
CA ASP A 115 -6.16 -2.15 -6.92
C ASP A 115 -6.38 -0.70 -7.41
N ASN A 116 -6.72 0.23 -6.51
CA ASN A 116 -6.87 1.65 -6.82
C ASN A 116 -5.60 2.40 -6.42
N LYS A 117 -4.70 2.60 -7.41
CA LYS A 117 -3.40 3.25 -7.18
C LYS A 117 -3.50 4.63 -6.52
N GLU A 118 -4.48 5.43 -6.90
CA GLU A 118 -4.67 6.79 -6.37
C GLU A 118 -5.09 6.74 -4.90
N ALA A 119 -6.15 5.99 -4.60
CA ALA A 119 -6.63 5.81 -3.23
C ALA A 119 -5.57 5.16 -2.33
N HIS A 120 -4.86 4.14 -2.83
CA HIS A 120 -3.79 3.49 -2.08
C HIS A 120 -2.65 4.46 -1.75
N GLN A 121 -2.25 5.31 -2.69
CA GLN A 121 -1.21 6.31 -2.46
C GLN A 121 -1.65 7.38 -1.44
N GLU A 122 -2.90 7.81 -1.50
CA GLU A 122 -3.47 8.77 -0.56
C GLU A 122 -3.49 8.21 0.86
N VAL A 123 -4.03 7.00 1.05
CA VAL A 123 -4.04 6.30 2.35
C VAL A 123 -2.63 6.09 2.89
N THR A 124 -1.68 5.71 2.02
CA THR A 124 -0.27 5.55 2.41
C THR A 124 0.33 6.85 2.93
N THR A 125 0.01 7.98 2.30
CA THR A 125 0.48 9.32 2.71
C THR A 125 -0.14 9.71 4.07
N MET A 126 -1.42 9.44 4.27
CA MET A 126 -2.09 9.70 5.55
C MET A 126 -1.50 8.86 6.69
N ILE A 127 -1.21 7.57 6.45
CA ILE A 127 -0.56 6.69 7.44
C ILE A 127 0.82 7.25 7.83
N ALA A 128 1.63 7.66 6.84
CA ALA A 128 2.95 8.22 7.12
C ALA A 128 2.88 9.50 7.97
N SER A 129 1.92 10.38 7.67
CA SER A 129 1.67 11.60 8.45
C SER A 129 1.23 11.30 9.89
N ALA A 130 0.24 10.40 10.06
CA ALA A 130 -0.26 10.00 11.38
C ALA A 130 0.84 9.33 12.24
N ARG A 131 1.71 8.51 11.64
CA ARG A 131 2.86 7.90 12.33
C ARG A 131 3.89 8.92 12.79
N SER A 132 4.20 9.90 11.94
CA SER A 132 5.12 10.98 12.29
C SER A 132 4.63 11.74 13.52
N ARG A 133 3.34 12.11 13.54
CA ARG A 133 2.72 12.71 14.72
C ARG A 133 2.73 11.80 15.94
N ALA A 134 2.40 10.52 15.77
CA ALA A 134 2.36 9.59 16.90
C ALA A 134 3.74 9.41 17.55
N THR A 135 4.79 9.34 16.73
CA THR A 135 6.18 9.27 17.19
C THR A 135 6.59 10.56 17.90
N ALA A 136 6.24 11.72 17.34
CA ALA A 136 6.50 13.02 17.97
C ALA A 136 5.76 13.18 19.32
N SER A 137 4.58 12.59 19.46
CA SER A 137 3.80 12.56 20.70
C SER A 137 4.25 11.47 21.68
N GLY A 138 5.29 10.70 21.38
CA GLY A 138 5.81 9.62 22.24
C GLY A 138 4.90 8.40 22.34
N LEU A 139 3.92 8.26 21.43
CA LEU A 139 3.01 7.12 21.40
C LEU A 139 3.73 5.90 20.81
N ALA A 140 3.88 4.84 21.60
CA ALA A 140 4.41 3.58 21.11
C ALA A 140 3.34 2.89 20.25
N LEU A 141 3.51 2.95 18.93
CA LEU A 141 2.62 2.28 17.99
C LEU A 141 3.00 0.80 17.86
N PRO A 142 2.03 -0.12 17.78
CA PRO A 142 2.33 -1.50 17.40
C PRO A 142 2.99 -1.51 16.01
N PRO A 143 4.03 -2.35 15.81
CA PRO A 143 4.66 -2.48 14.51
C PRO A 143 3.59 -2.92 13.50
N THR A 144 3.48 -2.20 12.39
CA THR A 144 2.72 -2.71 11.25
C THR A 144 3.36 -4.02 10.82
N SER A 145 2.53 -5.05 10.67
CA SER A 145 2.85 -6.10 9.70
C SER A 145 2.89 -5.41 8.34
N GLY A 146 4.09 -4.99 7.96
CA GLY A 146 4.33 -3.93 6.98
C GLY A 146 5.43 -2.99 7.48
N THR A 147 6.64 -3.54 7.59
CA THR A 147 7.94 -2.86 7.72
C THR A 147 8.00 -1.66 8.67
N ASP A 148 8.25 -1.92 9.94
CA ASP A 148 9.12 -1.08 10.77
C ASP A 148 9.74 -1.93 11.88
N THR A 149 11.07 -2.07 11.86
CA THR A 149 11.86 -2.17 13.09
C THR A 149 12.72 -0.92 13.12
N ALA A 150 12.25 0.06 13.89
CA ALA A 150 12.96 1.29 14.16
C ALA A 150 14.25 1.01 14.96
N LEU A 151 15.29 1.80 14.68
CA LEU A 151 15.99 2.67 15.62
C LEU A 151 17.14 3.39 14.88
N ASN A 152 16.87 4.53 14.24
CA ASN A 152 17.71 5.75 14.22
C ASN A 152 17.26 6.77 13.15
N PRO A 153 17.43 8.08 13.38
CA PRO A 153 17.23 9.10 12.36
C PRO A 153 18.49 9.21 11.49
N SER A 154 18.47 8.64 10.29
CA SER A 154 19.37 9.06 9.20
C SER A 154 18.95 8.44 7.87
N ALA A 155 18.75 9.32 6.89
CA ALA A 155 18.59 9.07 5.46
C ALA A 155 17.35 8.23 5.02
N PRO A 156 16.74 8.56 3.86
CA PRO A 156 15.70 7.72 3.27
C PRO A 156 16.22 6.27 3.09
N PRO A 157 15.36 5.24 3.26
CA PRO A 157 15.79 3.86 3.09
C PRO A 157 16.32 3.69 1.67
N ALA A 158 17.53 3.17 1.56
CA ALA A 158 18.20 3.11 0.28
C ALA A 158 17.52 2.07 -0.61
N ARG A 159 16.93 2.55 -1.70
CA ARG A 159 16.13 1.73 -2.63
C ARG A 159 16.75 1.82 -4.01
N LEU A 160 17.18 0.68 -4.53
CA LEU A 160 17.76 0.56 -5.84
C LEU A 160 16.78 -0.14 -6.79
N SER A 161 16.23 0.60 -7.74
CA SER A 161 15.36 0.03 -8.79
C SER A 161 16.22 -0.59 -9.88
N VAL A 162 16.09 -1.89 -10.09
CA VAL A 162 16.88 -2.68 -11.03
C VAL A 162 15.96 -3.24 -12.13
N LEU A 163 16.30 -2.95 -13.38
CA LEU A 163 15.72 -3.58 -14.56
C LEU A 163 16.73 -4.60 -15.10
N VAL A 164 16.33 -5.86 -15.14
CA VAL A 164 17.17 -6.95 -15.64
C VAL A 164 16.69 -7.36 -17.02
N GLU A 165 17.59 -7.27 -17.99
CA GLU A 165 17.35 -7.56 -19.39
C GLU A 165 18.24 -8.71 -19.86
N LEU A 166 17.72 -9.52 -20.78
CA LEU A 166 18.42 -10.66 -21.33
C LEU A 166 18.96 -10.30 -22.72
N ASN A 167 20.26 -10.47 -22.93
CA ASN A 167 20.81 -10.26 -24.26
C ASN A 167 20.29 -11.36 -25.21
N PRO A 168 19.75 -11.00 -26.39
CA PRO A 168 19.22 -11.97 -27.36
C PRO A 168 20.21 -13.09 -27.74
N ALA A 169 21.53 -12.82 -27.71
CA ALA A 169 22.56 -13.79 -28.04
C ALA A 169 22.65 -14.98 -27.06
N VAL A 170 22.37 -14.75 -25.78
CA VAL A 170 22.35 -15.79 -24.73
C VAL A 170 20.93 -16.25 -24.38
N GLY A 171 19.91 -15.52 -24.84
CA GLY A 171 18.51 -15.82 -24.54
C GLY A 171 18.03 -17.18 -25.04
N GLN A 172 18.60 -17.70 -26.12
CA GLN A 172 18.30 -19.05 -26.62
C GLN A 172 18.78 -20.17 -25.68
N GLN A 173 19.67 -19.85 -24.73
CA GLN A 173 20.20 -20.79 -23.75
C GLN A 173 19.42 -20.73 -22.42
N VAL A 174 18.39 -19.91 -22.30
CA VAL A 174 17.61 -19.73 -21.07
C VAL A 174 16.28 -20.48 -21.17
N ASN A 175 15.98 -21.33 -20.18
CA ASN A 175 14.65 -21.90 -20.04
C ASN A 175 13.78 -21.02 -19.14
N THR A 176 12.48 -21.01 -19.38
CA THR A 176 11.51 -20.25 -18.55
C THR A 176 11.44 -20.73 -17.09
N THR A 177 11.87 -21.97 -16.83
CA THR A 177 11.98 -22.55 -15.48
C THR A 177 13.27 -22.20 -14.75
N ASP A 178 14.24 -21.56 -15.42
CA ASP A 178 15.52 -21.22 -14.81
C ASP A 178 15.34 -20.17 -13.72
N THR A 179 16.19 -20.23 -12.70
CA THR A 179 16.13 -19.31 -11.55
C THR A 179 17.03 -18.11 -11.82
N VAL A 180 16.49 -16.90 -11.66
CA VAL A 180 17.23 -15.64 -11.74
C VAL A 180 17.56 -15.18 -10.32
N PHE A 181 18.85 -15.02 -10.01
CA PHE A 181 19.33 -14.37 -8.81
C PHE A 181 19.75 -12.95 -9.14
N VAL A 182 19.21 -11.97 -8.43
CA VAL A 182 19.61 -10.57 -8.54
C VAL A 182 20.13 -10.15 -7.19
N TYR A 183 21.37 -9.68 -7.13
CA TYR A 183 22.00 -9.28 -5.88
C TYR A 183 22.88 -8.06 -6.06
N ALA A 184 23.01 -7.28 -4.98
CA ALA A 184 23.94 -6.16 -4.88
C ALA A 184 25.15 -6.59 -4.05
N ARG A 185 26.35 -6.30 -4.54
CA ARG A 185 27.61 -6.52 -3.81
C ARG A 185 28.37 -5.20 -3.64
N PRO A 186 29.14 -5.04 -2.56
CA PRO A 186 29.97 -3.86 -2.37
C PRO A 186 31.15 -3.84 -3.35
N ILE A 187 31.64 -2.64 -3.64
CA ILE A 187 32.82 -2.42 -4.50
C ILE A 187 34.17 -2.68 -3.79
N ASP A 188 34.14 -2.95 -2.48
CA ASP A 188 35.32 -3.15 -1.63
C ASP A 188 36.01 -4.53 -1.80
N GLY A 189 35.47 -5.38 -2.66
CA GLY A 189 36.03 -6.69 -2.99
C GLY A 189 35.44 -7.86 -2.19
N SER A 190 34.47 -7.64 -1.30
CA SER A 190 33.75 -8.74 -0.67
C SER A 190 32.94 -9.52 -1.71
N LYS A 191 33.11 -10.86 -1.73
CA LYS A 191 32.34 -11.77 -2.60
C LYS A 191 30.92 -12.02 -2.08
N MET A 192 30.62 -11.56 -0.87
CA MET A 192 29.32 -11.76 -0.24
C MET A 192 28.33 -10.67 -0.68
N PRO A 193 27.12 -11.03 -1.13
CA PRO A 193 26.10 -10.06 -1.50
C PRO A 193 25.50 -9.41 -0.25
N ILE A 194 25.24 -8.09 -0.34
CA ILE A 194 24.56 -7.32 0.70
C ILE A 194 23.07 -7.62 0.63
N ALA A 195 22.47 -7.51 -0.55
CA ALA A 195 21.05 -7.81 -0.77
C ALA A 195 20.89 -8.84 -1.89
N ILE A 196 19.97 -9.80 -1.73
CA ILE A 196 19.69 -10.82 -2.75
C ILE A 196 18.20 -11.08 -2.90
N THR A 197 17.76 -11.26 -4.14
CA THR A 197 16.43 -11.77 -4.46
C THR A 197 16.50 -12.91 -5.46
N ARG A 198 15.50 -13.78 -5.41
CA ARG A 198 15.33 -14.93 -6.29
C ARG A 198 14.03 -14.78 -7.08
N ARG A 199 14.13 -14.86 -8.40
CA ARG A 199 13.02 -14.74 -9.36
C ARG A 199 13.10 -15.84 -10.41
N ARG A 200 12.13 -15.92 -11.32
CA ARG A 200 12.12 -16.90 -12.41
C ARG A 200 12.38 -16.25 -13.76
N ALA A 201 13.02 -16.98 -14.67
CA ALA A 201 13.35 -16.49 -16.01
C ALA A 201 12.10 -16.23 -16.88
N VAL A 202 10.95 -16.84 -16.56
CA VAL A 202 9.67 -16.49 -17.21
C VAL A 202 9.24 -15.03 -16.99
N GLU A 203 9.80 -14.35 -15.99
CA GLU A 203 9.41 -12.98 -15.60
C GLU A 203 10.20 -11.88 -16.35
N PHE A 204 11.01 -12.23 -17.36
CA PHE A 204 11.73 -11.24 -18.18
C PHE A 204 10.80 -10.41 -19.09
N PRO A 205 11.05 -9.09 -19.26
CA PRO A 205 12.07 -8.28 -18.59
C PRO A 205 11.72 -8.05 -17.10
N LEU A 206 12.70 -8.30 -16.23
CA LEU A 206 12.45 -8.44 -14.80
C LEU A 206 12.73 -7.12 -14.09
N ARG A 207 11.74 -6.60 -13.35
CA ARG A 207 11.90 -5.42 -12.49
C ARG A 207 11.99 -5.85 -11.03
N VAL A 208 13.06 -5.43 -10.36
CA VAL A 208 13.35 -5.73 -8.96
C VAL A 208 13.67 -4.43 -8.23
N ILE A 209 13.23 -4.32 -6.98
CA ILE A 209 13.68 -3.27 -6.08
C ILE A 209 14.57 -3.97 -5.05
N LEU A 210 15.82 -3.53 -4.95
CA LEU A 210 16.74 -3.95 -3.90
C LEU A 210 16.71 -2.91 -2.79
N ASP A 211 16.45 -3.35 -1.58
CA ASP A 211 16.43 -2.52 -0.37
C ASP A 211 16.97 -3.32 0.83
N ASP A 212 17.02 -2.69 2.00
CA ASP A 212 17.55 -3.28 3.22
C ASP A 212 16.77 -4.51 3.72
N SER A 213 15.53 -4.73 3.26
CA SER A 213 14.74 -5.91 3.64
C SER A 213 15.25 -7.19 2.98
N LEU A 214 15.98 -7.06 1.87
CA LEU A 214 16.59 -8.16 1.15
C LEU A 214 18.03 -8.43 1.61
N ALA A 215 18.46 -7.79 2.70
CA ALA A 215 19.80 -7.93 3.23
C ALA A 215 20.09 -9.37 3.69
N VAL A 216 21.23 -9.92 3.26
CA VAL A 216 21.68 -11.27 3.63
C VAL A 216 22.17 -11.34 5.07
N MET A 217 22.70 -10.23 5.59
CA MET A 217 23.17 -10.10 6.95
C MET A 217 22.57 -8.87 7.62
N PRO A 218 22.02 -8.96 8.84
CA PRO A 218 21.46 -7.81 9.55
C PRO A 218 22.48 -6.68 9.83
N SER A 219 23.77 -7.02 9.83
CA SER A 219 24.89 -6.11 10.10
C SER A 219 25.48 -5.43 8.86
N GLN A 220 25.00 -5.75 7.65
CA GLN A 220 25.42 -5.09 6.41
C GLN A 220 24.17 -4.77 5.58
N LYS A 221 23.76 -3.50 5.58
CA LYS A 221 22.59 -3.04 4.83
C LYS A 221 23.00 -2.35 3.54
N LEU A 222 22.06 -2.26 2.62
CA LEU A 222 22.26 -1.56 1.35
C LEU A 222 22.36 -0.06 1.60
N SER A 223 21.68 0.45 2.62
CA SER A 223 21.78 1.85 3.08
C SER A 223 23.11 2.25 3.70
N ASP A 224 23.91 1.29 4.18
CA ASP A 224 25.21 1.56 4.79
C ASP A 224 26.32 1.80 3.73
N VAL A 225 26.05 1.51 2.46
CA VAL A 225 27.01 1.61 1.35
C VAL A 225 26.61 2.66 0.34
N GLU A 226 27.57 3.51 -0.06
CA GLU A 226 27.33 4.55 -1.06
C GLU A 226 27.17 3.98 -2.47
N GLN A 227 27.98 2.97 -2.80
CA GLN A 227 28.04 2.37 -4.14
C GLN A 227 28.05 0.85 -4.08
N VAL A 228 27.34 0.23 -5.02
CA VAL A 228 27.26 -1.22 -5.18
C VAL A 228 27.35 -1.62 -6.64
N GLU A 229 27.81 -2.83 -6.90
CA GLU A 229 27.63 -3.48 -8.19
C GLU A 229 26.40 -4.37 -8.13
N VAL A 230 25.50 -4.20 -9.10
CA VAL A 230 24.34 -5.08 -9.24
C VAL A 230 24.72 -6.21 -10.18
N VAL A 231 24.52 -7.43 -9.70
CA VAL A 231 24.79 -8.65 -10.43
C VAL A 231 23.49 -9.41 -10.61
N ALA A 232 23.18 -9.77 -11.85
CA ALA A 232 22.08 -10.67 -12.18
C ALA A 232 22.66 -11.96 -12.77
N ARG A 233 22.17 -13.10 -12.30
CA ARG A 233 22.62 -14.42 -12.75
C ARG A 233 21.44 -15.34 -12.99
N ILE A 234 21.45 -16.08 -14.10
CA ILE A 234 20.51 -17.17 -14.36
C ILE A 234 21.20 -18.48 -14.02
N SER A 235 20.64 -19.21 -13.07
CA SER A 235 21.07 -20.55 -12.68
C SER A 235 20.07 -21.60 -13.12
N ARG A 236 20.56 -22.57 -13.90
CA ARG A 236 19.80 -23.76 -14.32
C ARG A 236 19.65 -24.79 -13.20
N THR A 237 20.62 -24.85 -12.29
CA THR A 237 20.62 -25.78 -11.15
C THR A 237 19.81 -25.27 -9.96
N GLY A 238 19.43 -23.99 -9.98
CA GLY A 238 18.71 -23.32 -8.89
C GLY A 238 19.57 -23.03 -7.67
N ASN A 239 20.89 -23.27 -7.75
CA ASN A 239 21.82 -23.03 -6.67
C ASN A 239 22.18 -21.55 -6.53
N ALA A 240 22.16 -21.04 -5.30
CA ALA A 240 22.53 -19.67 -4.98
C ALA A 240 24.04 -19.37 -5.18
N MET A 241 24.87 -20.41 -5.20
CA MET A 241 26.30 -20.31 -5.53
C MET A 241 26.53 -20.25 -7.05
N PRO A 242 27.48 -19.44 -7.55
CA PRO A 242 27.87 -19.42 -8.96
C PRO A 242 28.35 -20.79 -9.43
N THR A 243 27.78 -21.29 -10.52
CA THR A 243 28.18 -22.53 -11.18
C THR A 243 28.59 -22.28 -12.61
N ARG A 244 29.52 -23.11 -13.11
CA ARG A 244 29.94 -23.10 -14.51
C ARG A 244 28.71 -23.28 -15.42
N GLY A 245 28.61 -22.44 -16.45
CA GLY A 245 27.50 -22.44 -17.40
C GLY A 245 26.32 -21.53 -17.03
N ASP A 246 26.37 -20.84 -15.88
CA ASP A 246 25.36 -19.83 -15.56
C ASP A 246 25.58 -18.57 -16.40
N ILE A 247 24.48 -17.93 -16.81
CA ILE A 247 24.53 -16.66 -17.52
C ILE A 247 24.57 -15.54 -16.49
N ILE A 248 25.48 -14.59 -16.64
CA ILE A 248 25.72 -13.49 -15.70
C ILE A 248 25.73 -12.13 -16.42
N GLY A 249 25.24 -11.12 -15.72
CA GLY A 249 25.36 -9.71 -16.08
C GLY A 249 25.78 -8.91 -14.86
N VAL A 250 26.69 -7.96 -15.04
CA VAL A 250 27.25 -7.12 -13.97
C VAL A 250 27.20 -5.67 -14.41
N THR A 251 26.69 -4.78 -13.56
CA THR A 251 26.70 -3.34 -13.82
C THR A 251 28.03 -2.72 -13.44
N ARG A 252 28.28 -1.51 -13.94
CA ARG A 252 29.26 -0.62 -13.29
C ARG A 252 28.80 -0.27 -11.87
N PRO A 253 29.69 0.21 -10.99
CA PRO A 253 29.31 0.72 -9.68
C PRO A 253 28.16 1.73 -9.78
N VAL A 254 27.12 1.51 -8.98
CA VAL A 254 25.92 2.35 -8.94
C VAL A 254 25.67 2.86 -7.53
N THR A 255 25.28 4.13 -7.45
CA THR A 255 24.89 4.76 -6.19
C THR A 255 23.55 4.22 -5.70
N VAL A 256 23.48 3.74 -4.46
CA VAL A 256 22.30 3.03 -3.93
C VAL A 256 21.05 3.92 -3.83
N ASN A 257 21.24 5.23 -3.61
CA ASN A 257 20.16 6.22 -3.44
C ASN A 257 19.78 6.96 -4.73
N THR A 258 20.00 6.36 -5.90
CA THR A 258 19.60 7.00 -7.16
C THR A 258 18.10 6.84 -7.44
N VAL A 259 17.49 7.87 -8.01
CA VAL A 259 16.11 7.81 -8.54
C VAL A 259 16.09 7.03 -9.87
N ASP A 260 17.24 6.91 -10.52
CA ASP A 260 17.36 6.27 -11.82
C ASP A 260 17.25 4.75 -11.74
N THR A 261 16.60 4.15 -12.74
CA THR A 261 16.53 2.69 -12.86
C THR A 261 17.85 2.16 -13.38
N VAL A 262 18.44 1.23 -12.64
CA VAL A 262 19.68 0.54 -13.01
C VAL A 262 19.37 -0.61 -13.95
N THR A 263 19.87 -0.55 -15.18
CA THR A 263 19.72 -1.66 -16.13
C THR A 263 20.89 -2.63 -16.03
N VAL A 264 20.61 -3.90 -15.81
CA VAL A 264 21.59 -5.01 -15.86
C VAL A 264 21.27 -5.86 -17.07
N THR A 265 22.24 -5.99 -17.99
CA THR A 265 22.10 -6.87 -19.15
C THR A 265 22.87 -8.16 -18.91
N LEU A 266 22.18 -9.30 -18.99
CA LEU A 266 22.80 -10.63 -18.95
C LEU A 266 23.42 -10.97 -20.31
N SER A 267 24.74 -11.09 -20.37
CA SER A 267 25.48 -11.31 -21.63
C SER A 267 26.57 -12.37 -21.55
N ASP A 268 27.16 -12.61 -20.37
CA ASP A 268 28.33 -13.48 -20.23
C ASP A 268 27.94 -14.84 -19.66
N VAL A 269 28.74 -15.88 -19.93
CA VAL A 269 28.55 -17.23 -19.36
C VAL A 269 29.74 -17.55 -18.48
N ILE A 270 29.49 -18.02 -17.26
CA ILE A 270 30.55 -18.40 -16.32
C ILE A 270 31.33 -19.60 -16.90
N PRO A 271 32.65 -19.47 -17.11
CA PRO A 271 33.47 -20.45 -17.81
C PRO A 271 33.81 -21.70 -17.00
#